data_AF-A0A2X3JYM5-F1
#
_entry.id   AF-A0A2X3JYM5-F1
#
_cell.length_a   1.000
_cell.length_b   1.000
_cell.length_c   1.000
_cell.angle_alpha   90.00
_cell.angle_beta   90.00
_cell.angle_gamma   90.00
#
_symmetry.space_group_name_H-M   'P 1'
#
loop_
_entity.id
_entity.type
_entity.pdbx_description
1 polymer ?
#
loop_
_entity_poly.entity_id
_entity_poly.type
_entity_poly.pdbx_seq_one_letter_code
_entity_poly.pdbx_strand_id
1 'polypeptide(L)'
;MGELNQQQLKQMRETLAKADLPPRKRQRLLWRIAKLGIVAAAKRHQRQQAAPDGTPWEPRKRGKGKMLKGLPKLLAVREMPEIQGVRIYLKGGNYRNGTKPIAAGLVGAVQQDGARIQMKASNAPRKPQADKPALPRQAKRLRALGYKTRKGKRWVKPSSKQIMENHEHGPGGITDSKTERHTLKTHMDH
;
A
#
# COMPACT_ATOMS: atom_id res chain seq x y z
N MET A 1 5.03 -11.43 -16.01
CA MET A 1 3.96 -12.28 -15.44
C MET A 1 4.38 -13.73 -15.65
N GLY A 2 4.47 -14.52 -14.58
CA GLY A 2 4.92 -15.91 -14.64
C GLY A 2 3.80 -16.86 -15.05
N GLU A 3 3.32 -16.75 -16.28
CA GLU A 3 2.46 -17.77 -16.86
C GLU A 3 3.29 -19.04 -17.06
N LEU A 4 2.77 -20.18 -16.59
CA LEU A 4 3.31 -21.47 -17.00
C LEU A 4 3.24 -21.50 -18.53
N ASN A 5 4.36 -21.82 -19.18
CA ASN A 5 4.41 -21.97 -20.63
C ASN A 5 3.24 -22.87 -21.06
N GLN A 6 2.33 -22.35 -21.87
CA GLN A 6 1.09 -23.04 -22.23
C GLN A 6 1.36 -24.41 -22.87
N GLN A 7 2.49 -24.54 -23.55
CA GLN A 7 2.96 -25.82 -24.11
C GLN A 7 3.33 -26.82 -23.00
N GLN A 8 4.06 -26.39 -21.97
CA GLN A 8 4.40 -27.24 -20.82
C GLN A 8 3.14 -27.67 -20.06
N LEU A 9 2.16 -26.78 -19.90
CA LEU A 9 0.88 -27.10 -19.29
C LEU A 9 0.07 -28.12 -20.10
N LYS A 10 0.04 -27.96 -21.42
CA LYS A 10 -0.63 -28.90 -22.34
C LYS A 10 0.04 -30.27 -22.28
N GLN A 11 1.36 -30.31 -22.37
CA GLN A 11 2.13 -31.55 -22.30
C GLN A 11 1.96 -32.25 -20.95
N MET A 12 1.93 -31.50 -19.85
CA MET A 12 1.64 -32.06 -18.52
C MET A 12 0.22 -32.64 -18.44
N ARG A 13 -0.78 -31.97 -19.03
CA ARG A 13 -2.16 -32.50 -19.07
C ARG A 13 -2.25 -33.78 -19.90
N GLU A 14 -1.59 -33.83 -21.05
CA GLU A 14 -1.54 -35.00 -21.91
C GLU A 14 -0.82 -36.17 -21.23
N THR A 15 0.30 -35.94 -20.55
CA THR A 15 1.00 -37.00 -19.82
C THR A 15 0.16 -37.52 -18.65
N LEU A 16 -0.54 -36.63 -17.92
CA LEU A 16 -1.45 -37.03 -16.85
C LEU A 16 -2.68 -37.81 -17.36
N ALA A 17 -3.18 -37.48 -18.55
CA ALA A 17 -4.26 -38.22 -19.20
C ALA A 17 -3.79 -39.61 -19.65
N LYS A 18 -2.55 -39.72 -20.16
CA LYS A 18 -1.94 -40.99 -20.58
C LYS A 18 -1.53 -41.89 -19.42
N ALA A 19 -1.29 -41.33 -18.24
CA ALA A 19 -0.74 -42.06 -17.08
C ALA A 19 -1.73 -43.05 -16.41
N ASP A 20 -2.93 -43.23 -16.95
CA ASP A 20 -4.00 -44.13 -16.47
C ASP A 20 -4.17 -44.16 -14.94
N LEU A 21 -4.03 -42.99 -14.32
CA LEU A 21 -4.08 -42.86 -12.86
C LEU A 21 -5.53 -42.91 -12.38
N PRO A 22 -5.83 -43.70 -11.32
CA PRO A 22 -7.10 -43.62 -10.62
C PRO A 22 -7.43 -42.18 -10.18
N PRO A 23 -8.71 -41.74 -10.21
CA PRO A 23 -9.10 -40.35 -9.96
C PRO A 23 -8.54 -39.77 -8.66
N ARG A 24 -8.53 -40.55 -7.57
CA ARG A 24 -7.97 -40.14 -6.27
C ARG A 24 -6.46 -39.87 -6.34
N LYS A 25 -5.71 -40.72 -7.04
CA LYS A 25 -4.25 -40.55 -7.21
C LYS A 25 -3.94 -39.33 -8.07
N ARG A 26 -4.70 -39.11 -9.13
CA ARG A 26 -4.62 -37.92 -9.99
C ARG A 26 -4.88 -36.64 -9.18
N GLN A 27 -5.95 -36.60 -8.40
CA GLN A 27 -6.28 -35.46 -7.54
C GLN A 27 -5.16 -35.17 -6.52
N ARG A 28 -4.65 -36.20 -5.86
CA ARG A 28 -3.53 -36.08 -4.91
C ARG A 28 -2.26 -35.56 -5.57
N LEU A 29 -1.97 -36.01 -6.80
CA LEU A 29 -0.82 -35.54 -7.57
C LEU A 29 -0.96 -34.05 -7.92
N LEU A 30 -2.12 -33.64 -8.43
CA LEU A 30 -2.41 -32.23 -8.72
C LEU A 30 -2.28 -31.36 -7.47
N TRP A 31 -2.78 -31.83 -6.33
CA TRP A 31 -2.62 -31.13 -5.06
C TRP A 31 -1.15 -31.00 -4.66
N ARG A 32 -0.35 -32.06 -4.81
CA ARG A 32 1.10 -32.04 -4.52
C ARG A 32 1.84 -31.06 -5.43
N ILE A 33 1.54 -31.05 -6.73
CA ILE A 33 2.13 -30.11 -7.69
C ILE A 33 1.80 -28.67 -7.29
N ALA A 34 0.52 -28.38 -6.99
CA ALA A 34 0.10 -27.06 -6.57
C ALA A 34 0.77 -26.63 -5.25
N LYS A 35 0.76 -27.51 -4.24
CA LYS A 35 1.22 -27.20 -2.88
C LYS A 35 2.74 -27.15 -2.76
N LEU A 36 3.43 -28.14 -3.31
CA LEU A 36 4.88 -28.34 -3.15
C LEU A 36 5.67 -27.78 -4.33
N GLY A 37 5.10 -27.77 -5.52
CA GLY A 37 5.72 -27.13 -6.69
C GLY A 37 5.43 -25.63 -6.70
N ILE A 38 4.19 -25.26 -7.04
CA ILE A 38 3.81 -23.87 -7.35
C ILE A 38 3.93 -22.97 -6.11
N VAL A 39 3.31 -23.34 -4.98
CA VAL A 39 3.32 -22.48 -3.78
C VAL A 39 4.72 -22.39 -3.15
N ALA A 40 5.50 -23.48 -3.15
CA ALA A 40 6.86 -23.43 -2.65
C ALA A 40 7.78 -22.61 -3.55
N ALA A 41 7.67 -22.77 -4.88
CA ALA A 41 8.38 -21.95 -5.85
C ALA A 41 8.02 -20.47 -5.68
N ALA A 42 6.73 -20.12 -5.57
CA ALA A 42 6.31 -18.74 -5.35
C ALA A 42 6.92 -18.12 -4.07
N LYS A 43 7.01 -18.90 -2.98
CA LYS A 43 7.70 -18.48 -1.75
C LYS A 43 9.20 -18.29 -1.97
N ARG A 44 9.86 -19.18 -2.71
CA ARG A 44 11.29 -19.11 -3.02
C ARG A 44 11.60 -17.90 -3.89
N HIS A 45 10.90 -17.75 -5.01
CA HIS A 45 11.01 -16.63 -5.94
C HIS A 45 10.76 -15.29 -5.24
N GLN A 46 9.75 -15.21 -4.36
CA GLN A 46 9.55 -14.01 -3.55
C GLN A 46 10.71 -13.73 -2.58
N ARG A 47 11.30 -14.75 -1.94
CA ARG A 47 12.46 -14.54 -1.05
C ARG A 47 13.68 -14.03 -1.83
N GLN A 48 13.90 -14.61 -3.01
CA GLN A 48 14.96 -14.28 -3.96
C GLN A 48 14.71 -12.99 -4.73
N GLN A 49 13.48 -12.47 -4.71
CA GLN A 49 13.07 -11.30 -5.51
C GLN A 49 13.34 -11.50 -7.00
N ALA A 50 12.97 -12.67 -7.51
CA ALA A 50 13.20 -13.05 -8.90
C ALA A 50 11.94 -13.68 -9.51
N ALA A 51 11.80 -13.56 -10.82
CA ALA A 51 10.76 -14.21 -11.60
C ALA A 51 11.08 -15.70 -11.80
N PRO A 52 10.13 -16.50 -12.34
CA PRO A 52 10.33 -17.94 -12.54
C PRO A 52 11.50 -18.31 -13.45
N ASP A 53 11.83 -17.44 -14.40
CA ASP A 53 12.99 -17.49 -15.30
C ASP A 53 14.32 -17.09 -14.61
N GLY A 54 14.26 -16.65 -13.36
CA GLY A 54 15.43 -16.22 -12.58
C GLY A 54 15.76 -14.74 -12.72
N THR A 55 15.06 -13.97 -13.57
CA THR A 55 15.35 -12.53 -13.70
C THR A 55 14.96 -11.79 -12.42
N PRO A 56 15.80 -10.90 -11.88
CA PRO A 56 15.43 -10.08 -10.73
C PRO A 56 14.15 -9.28 -11.00
N TRP A 57 13.32 -9.13 -9.98
CA TRP A 57 12.14 -8.27 -10.07
C TRP A 57 12.54 -6.81 -9.99
N GLU A 58 11.82 -6.01 -10.77
CA GLU A 58 11.83 -4.56 -10.60
C GLU A 58 11.48 -4.18 -9.15
N PRO A 59 12.14 -3.15 -8.58
CA PRO A 59 11.75 -2.61 -7.29
C PRO A 59 10.28 -2.17 -7.27
N ARG A 60 9.70 -2.14 -6.07
CA ARG A 60 8.33 -1.64 -5.91
C ARG A 60 8.21 -0.22 -6.45
N LYS A 61 7.12 0.07 -7.18
CA LYS A 61 6.83 1.45 -7.63
C LYS A 61 6.67 2.44 -6.47
N ARG A 62 6.26 1.96 -5.29
CA ARG A 62 6.18 2.74 -4.04
C ARG A 62 6.70 1.97 -2.83
N GLY A 63 7.49 2.65 -2.00
CA GLY A 63 8.08 2.14 -0.77
C GLY A 63 9.36 1.34 -0.99
N LYS A 64 10.14 1.11 0.08
CA LYS A 64 11.49 0.48 0.03
C LYS A 64 11.50 -1.02 0.38
N GLY A 65 10.34 -1.68 0.36
CA GLY A 65 10.22 -3.08 0.80
C GLY A 65 10.41 -4.11 -0.33
N LYS A 66 10.70 -5.36 0.04
CA LYS A 66 10.72 -6.51 -0.90
C LYS A 66 9.37 -6.69 -1.60
N MET A 67 9.33 -6.79 -2.92
CA MET A 67 8.15 -7.08 -3.73
C MET A 67 7.40 -8.32 -3.21
N LEU A 68 6.06 -8.22 -3.17
CA LEU A 68 5.10 -9.23 -2.72
C LEU A 68 5.35 -9.82 -1.32
N LYS A 69 6.05 -9.10 -0.44
CA LYS A 69 6.35 -9.57 0.93
C LYS A 69 5.07 -9.99 1.67
N GLY A 70 5.04 -11.24 2.13
CA GLY A 70 3.94 -11.82 2.90
C GLY A 70 2.80 -12.40 2.06
N LEU A 71 2.63 -12.00 0.79
CA LEU A 71 1.54 -12.50 -0.06
C LEU A 71 1.64 -14.02 -0.32
N PRO A 72 2.82 -14.60 -0.62
CA PRO A 72 2.92 -16.05 -0.84
C PRO A 72 2.55 -16.91 0.38
N LYS A 73 2.50 -16.34 1.59
CA LYS A 73 2.02 -17.06 2.79
C LYS A 73 0.50 -17.24 2.78
N LEU A 74 -0.20 -16.41 2.02
CA LEU A 74 -1.66 -16.44 1.90
C LEU A 74 -2.14 -17.39 0.79
N LEU A 75 -1.22 -17.92 -0.03
CA LEU A 75 -1.58 -18.87 -1.07
C LEU A 75 -2.13 -20.16 -0.44
N ALA A 76 -3.41 -20.40 -0.70
CA ALA A 76 -4.15 -21.59 -0.32
C ALA A 76 -4.51 -22.40 -1.57
N VAL A 77 -4.63 -23.70 -1.36
CA VAL A 77 -4.91 -24.68 -2.40
C VAL A 77 -6.20 -25.38 -2.02
N ARG A 78 -7.20 -25.35 -2.91
CA ARG A 78 -8.48 -26.07 -2.74
C ARG A 78 -8.60 -27.11 -3.85
N GLU A 79 -8.91 -28.35 -3.46
CA GLU A 79 -9.24 -29.42 -4.39
C GLU A 79 -10.61 -29.16 -5.01
N MET A 80 -10.73 -29.44 -6.31
CA MET A 80 -11.97 -29.35 -7.08
C MET A 80 -12.20 -30.68 -7.81
N PRO A 81 -12.72 -31.70 -7.11
CA PRO A 81 -12.85 -33.05 -7.66
C PRO A 81 -13.80 -33.11 -8.86
N GLU A 82 -14.85 -32.27 -8.88
CA GLU A 82 -15.83 -32.18 -9.97
C GLU A 82 -15.20 -31.94 -11.34
N ILE A 83 -14.17 -31.09 -11.39
CA ILE A 83 -13.43 -30.76 -12.61
C ILE A 83 -12.04 -31.42 -12.63
N GLN A 84 -11.79 -32.37 -11.73
CA GLN A 84 -10.50 -33.04 -11.52
C GLN A 84 -9.33 -32.05 -11.47
N GLY A 85 -9.53 -30.97 -10.73
CA GLY A 85 -8.67 -29.80 -10.74
C GLY A 85 -8.33 -29.31 -9.34
N VAL A 86 -7.51 -28.26 -9.30
CA VAL A 86 -7.11 -27.60 -8.07
C VAL A 86 -7.14 -26.09 -8.30
N ARG A 87 -7.71 -25.36 -7.35
CA ARG A 87 -7.75 -23.90 -7.34
C ARG A 87 -6.72 -23.34 -6.38
N ILE A 88 -5.87 -22.46 -6.87
CA ILE A 88 -4.94 -21.67 -6.06
C ILE A 88 -5.56 -20.29 -5.86
N TYR A 89 -5.63 -19.83 -4.62
CA TYR A 89 -6.22 -18.53 -4.28
C TYR A 89 -5.53 -17.92 -3.07
N LEU A 90 -5.71 -16.61 -2.87
CA LEU A 90 -5.22 -15.91 -1.69
C LEU A 90 -6.27 -16.00 -0.58
N LYS A 91 -5.94 -16.60 0.55
CA LYS A 91 -6.80 -16.71 1.74
C LYS A 91 -6.36 -15.67 2.78
N GLY A 92 -7.26 -14.74 3.10
CA GLY A 92 -7.05 -13.75 4.16
C GLY A 92 -6.00 -12.70 3.81
N GLY A 93 -5.20 -12.32 4.82
CA GLY A 93 -4.29 -11.19 4.77
C GLY A 93 -4.96 -9.97 5.36
N ASN A 94 -4.61 -9.62 6.59
CA ASN A 94 -5.14 -8.45 7.31
C ASN A 94 -4.55 -7.14 6.74
N TYR A 95 -4.50 -7.02 5.41
CA TYR A 95 -4.04 -5.82 4.73
C TYR A 95 -5.08 -4.72 4.93
N ARG A 96 -4.59 -3.53 5.28
CA ARG A 96 -5.41 -2.36 5.57
C ARG A 96 -4.80 -1.12 4.95
N ASN A 97 -5.67 -0.18 4.57
CA ASN A 97 -5.31 1.21 4.31
C ASN A 97 -6.12 2.07 5.27
N GLY A 98 -5.44 2.61 6.29
CA GLY A 98 -6.11 3.18 7.45
C GLY A 98 -6.94 2.11 8.17
N THR A 99 -8.24 2.37 8.32
CA THR A 99 -9.19 1.45 8.97
C THR A 99 -9.82 0.44 8.01
N LYS A 100 -9.69 0.63 6.69
CA LYS A 100 -10.39 -0.18 5.68
C LYS A 100 -9.57 -1.43 5.31
N PRO A 101 -10.19 -2.64 5.34
CA PRO A 101 -9.55 -3.85 4.84
C PRO A 101 -9.35 -3.79 3.32
N ILE A 102 -8.27 -4.40 2.82
CA ILE A 102 -7.94 -4.47 1.40
C ILE A 102 -7.65 -5.91 1.02
N ALA A 103 -8.13 -6.34 -0.15
CA ALA A 103 -7.83 -7.63 -0.71
C ALA A 103 -6.33 -7.80 -1.00
N ALA A 104 -5.76 -8.96 -0.66
CA ALA A 104 -4.35 -9.27 -0.91
C ALA A 104 -3.95 -9.17 -2.40
N GLY A 105 -4.85 -9.51 -3.32
CA GLY A 105 -4.62 -9.37 -4.76
C GLY A 105 -4.36 -7.91 -5.19
N LEU A 106 -5.14 -6.98 -4.63
CA LEU A 106 -4.96 -5.54 -4.90
C LEU A 106 -3.61 -5.04 -4.36
N VAL A 107 -3.15 -5.55 -3.22
CA VAL A 107 -1.83 -5.21 -2.68
C VAL A 107 -0.70 -5.63 -3.64
N GLY A 108 -0.84 -6.78 -4.30
CA GLY A 108 0.13 -7.24 -5.30
C GLY A 108 0.21 -6.30 -6.50
N ALA A 109 -0.95 -6.00 -7.10
CA ALA A 109 -1.04 -5.10 -8.24
C ALA A 109 -0.48 -3.69 -7.92
N VAL A 110 -0.84 -3.13 -6.76
CA VAL A 110 -0.34 -1.81 -6.32
C VAL A 110 1.19 -1.80 -6.14
N GLN A 111 1.81 -2.91 -5.75
CA GLN A 111 3.27 -2.99 -5.61
C GLN A 111 3.99 -3.04 -6.97
N GLN A 112 3.39 -3.74 -7.94
CA GLN A 112 3.95 -3.96 -9.28
C GLN A 112 3.72 -2.76 -10.20
N ASP A 113 2.47 -2.31 -10.32
CA ASP A 113 2.06 -1.29 -11.29
C ASP A 113 2.05 0.11 -10.67
N GLY A 114 2.06 0.17 -9.34
CA GLY A 114 1.81 1.40 -8.59
C GLY A 114 0.33 1.72 -8.50
N ALA A 115 -0.01 2.73 -7.71
CA ALA A 115 -1.36 3.29 -7.67
C ALA A 115 -1.33 4.79 -7.37
N ARG A 116 -2.18 5.54 -8.08
CA ARG A 116 -2.53 6.92 -7.71
C ARG A 116 -3.81 6.89 -6.90
N ILE A 117 -3.66 7.01 -5.58
CA ILE A 117 -4.79 7.11 -4.65
C ILE A 117 -4.96 8.57 -4.29
N GLN A 118 -6.07 9.18 -4.71
CA GLN A 118 -6.47 10.51 -4.24
C GLN A 118 -6.99 10.37 -2.80
N MET A 119 -6.30 10.98 -1.83
CA MET A 119 -6.73 10.99 -0.43
C MET A 119 -7.32 12.35 -0.08
N LYS A 120 -8.58 12.36 0.37
CA LYS A 120 -9.20 13.52 1.03
C LYS A 120 -8.83 13.52 2.52
N ALA A 121 -8.72 14.70 3.13
CA ALA A 121 -8.38 14.82 4.55
C ALA A 121 -9.37 14.07 5.47
N SER A 122 -10.65 14.01 5.08
CA SER A 122 -11.68 13.23 5.77
C SER A 122 -11.44 11.72 5.77
N ASN A 123 -10.70 11.19 4.78
CA ASN A 123 -10.40 9.76 4.66
C ASN A 123 -9.20 9.32 5.51
N ALA A 124 -8.48 10.26 6.13
CA ALA A 124 -7.38 10.00 7.05
C ALA A 124 -7.63 10.73 8.38
N PRO A 125 -8.67 10.33 9.15
CA PRO A 125 -9.03 10.99 10.39
C PRO A 125 -7.84 10.95 11.35
N ARG A 126 -7.32 12.12 11.67
CA ARG A 126 -6.32 12.29 12.74
C ARG A 126 -7.07 12.39 14.05
N LYS A 127 -6.53 11.77 15.11
CA LYS A 127 -7.07 11.97 16.46
C LYS A 127 -7.05 13.49 16.77
N PRO A 128 -8.12 14.05 17.36
CA PRO A 128 -8.13 15.44 17.78
C PRO A 128 -6.91 15.74 18.67
N GLN A 129 -6.21 16.83 18.35
CA GLN A 129 -5.05 17.34 19.09
C GLN A 129 -5.49 18.55 19.92
N ALA A 130 -6.73 18.56 20.41
CA ALA A 130 -7.32 19.71 21.11
C ALA A 130 -6.58 20.01 22.42
N ASP A 131 -6.16 18.96 23.15
CA ASP A 131 -5.57 19.08 24.49
C ASP A 131 -4.09 18.66 24.54
N LYS A 132 -3.40 18.64 23.39
CA LYS A 132 -1.99 18.21 23.29
C LYS A 132 -1.12 19.32 22.71
N PRO A 133 0.14 19.43 23.15
CA PRO A 133 1.05 20.42 22.60
C PRO A 133 1.21 20.22 21.09
N ALA A 134 1.49 21.30 20.37
CA ALA A 134 1.77 21.22 18.95
C ALA A 134 2.95 20.26 18.69
N LEU A 135 2.85 19.39 17.70
CA LEU A 135 3.98 18.55 17.27
C LEU A 135 5.10 19.44 16.69
N PRO A 136 6.38 19.07 16.80
CA PRO A 136 7.49 19.85 16.24
C PRO A 136 7.33 20.19 14.75
N ARG A 137 6.70 19.29 13.99
CA ARG A 137 6.35 19.50 12.58
C ARG A 137 5.26 20.55 12.39
N GLN A 138 4.25 20.58 13.26
CA GLN A 138 3.21 21.60 13.26
C GLN A 138 3.80 22.96 13.63
N ALA A 139 4.63 23.02 14.68
CA ALA A 139 5.32 24.25 15.08
C ALA A 139 6.21 24.83 13.96
N LYS A 140 7.01 23.99 13.29
CA LYS A 140 7.78 24.40 12.10
C LYS A 140 6.87 24.89 10.97
N ARG A 141 5.76 24.20 10.71
CA ARG A 141 4.80 24.58 9.66
C ARG A 141 4.14 25.92 9.96
N LEU A 142 3.69 26.15 11.20
CA LEU A 142 3.11 27.42 11.65
C LEU A 142 4.11 28.58 11.48
N ARG A 143 5.38 28.38 11.83
CA ARG A 143 6.43 29.39 11.61
C ARG A 143 6.69 29.67 10.13
N ALA A 144 6.61 28.64 9.28
CA ALA A 144 6.75 28.80 7.83
C ALA A 144 5.56 29.55 7.23
N LEU A 145 4.36 29.34 7.78
CA LEU A 145 3.12 30.04 7.41
C LEU A 145 3.01 31.46 7.99
N GLY A 146 4.03 31.95 8.71
CA GLY A 146 4.05 33.31 9.22
C GLY A 146 3.31 33.52 10.54
N TYR A 147 3.04 32.45 11.31
CA TYR A 147 2.45 32.55 12.65
C TYR A 147 3.23 33.53 13.54
N LYS A 148 2.49 34.45 14.16
CA LYS A 148 3.01 35.46 15.11
C LYS A 148 2.19 35.38 16.39
N THR A 149 2.86 35.56 17.52
CA THR A 149 2.22 35.71 18.83
C THR A 149 2.41 37.14 19.33
N ARG A 150 1.49 37.59 20.19
CA ARG A 150 1.58 38.92 20.78
C ARG A 150 2.43 38.86 22.04
N LYS A 151 3.48 39.68 22.11
CA LYS A 151 4.31 39.88 23.30
C LYS A 151 4.22 41.35 23.70
N GLY A 152 3.34 41.65 24.66
CA GLY A 152 2.98 43.02 25.05
C GLY A 152 2.29 43.78 23.91
N LYS A 153 2.91 44.88 23.45
CA LYS A 153 2.39 45.70 22.33
C LYS A 153 2.86 45.25 20.94
N ARG A 154 3.77 44.28 20.84
CA ARG A 154 4.41 43.88 19.57
C ARG A 154 4.01 42.46 19.12
N TRP A 155 3.90 42.27 17.81
CA TRP A 155 3.74 40.96 17.18
C TRP A 155 5.11 40.36 16.87
N VAL A 156 5.41 39.20 17.43
CA VAL A 156 6.72 38.55 17.31
C VAL A 156 6.53 37.14 16.75
N LYS A 157 7.45 36.69 15.91
CA LYS A 157 7.49 35.31 15.42
C LYS A 157 8.03 34.41 16.54
N PRO A 158 7.20 33.53 17.15
CA PRO A 158 7.66 32.69 18.25
C PRO A 158 8.61 31.60 17.76
N SER A 159 9.47 31.13 18.67
CA SER A 159 10.32 29.96 18.43
C SER A 159 9.48 28.68 18.38
N SER A 160 10.02 27.62 17.77
CA SER A 160 9.29 26.35 17.71
C SER A 160 9.01 25.78 19.11
N LYS A 161 9.90 26.03 20.08
CA LYS A 161 9.74 25.63 21.49
C LYS A 161 8.57 26.36 22.14
N GLN A 162 8.49 27.68 21.94
CA GLN A 162 7.39 28.50 22.46
C GLN A 162 6.02 28.11 21.88
N ILE A 163 5.96 27.68 20.62
CA ILE A 163 4.71 27.18 20.00
C ILE A 163 4.27 25.83 20.60
N MET A 164 5.22 25.03 21.09
CA MET A 164 4.91 23.75 21.73
C MET A 164 4.56 23.92 23.21
N GLU A 165 5.12 24.93 23.88
CA GLU A 165 4.93 25.19 25.32
C GLU A 165 3.72 26.07 25.66
N ASN A 166 3.29 26.95 24.74
CA ASN A 166 2.11 27.79 24.97
C ASN A 166 0.82 26.94 24.94
N HIS A 167 0.39 26.49 26.12
CA HIS A 167 -0.79 25.67 26.38
C HIS A 167 -2.09 26.47 26.62
N GLU A 168 -2.10 27.78 26.40
CA GLU A 168 -3.22 28.63 26.83
C GLU A 168 -4.20 28.98 25.70
N HIS A 169 -5.36 28.31 25.76
CA HIS A 169 -6.71 28.71 25.32
C HIS A 169 -6.99 28.77 23.80
N GLY A 170 -7.84 27.85 23.31
CA GLY A 170 -8.81 28.23 22.26
C GLY A 170 -9.95 29.06 22.89
N PRO A 171 -10.86 29.68 22.11
CA PRO A 171 -10.81 30.17 20.74
C PRO A 171 -10.69 31.71 20.76
N GLY A 172 -9.54 32.28 20.41
CA GLY A 172 -9.34 33.73 20.46
C GLY A 172 -8.34 34.22 19.44
N GLY A 173 -8.82 34.61 18.26
CA GLY A 173 -8.03 35.32 17.25
C GLY A 173 -7.28 34.44 16.27
N ILE A 174 -8.00 33.57 15.52
CA ILE A 174 -7.53 33.13 14.21
C ILE A 174 -7.58 34.37 13.29
N THR A 175 -6.49 35.11 13.18
CA THR A 175 -6.24 35.90 11.98
C THR A 175 -5.35 35.07 11.08
N ASP A 176 -5.97 34.19 10.30
CA ASP A 176 -5.40 33.85 9.01
C ASP A 176 -5.19 35.18 8.29
N SER A 177 -3.93 35.55 8.05
CA SER A 177 -3.64 36.55 7.02
C SER A 177 -4.02 35.91 5.69
N LYS A 178 -5.31 36.07 5.39
CA LYS A 178 -5.97 35.99 4.08
C LYS A 178 -4.90 36.07 2.99
N THR A 179 -4.58 34.95 2.36
CA THR A 179 -5.03 34.75 0.98
C THR A 179 -4.99 36.05 0.18
N GLU A 180 -3.80 36.55 -0.13
CA GLU A 180 -3.63 37.39 -1.32
C GLU A 180 -3.77 36.46 -2.51
N ARG A 181 -5.03 36.23 -2.90
CA ARG A 181 -5.34 35.81 -4.26
C ARG A 181 -4.80 36.93 -5.14
N HIS A 182 -3.94 36.57 -6.09
CA HIS A 182 -3.65 37.38 -7.25
C HIS A 182 -4.93 38.05 -7.76
N THR A 183 -5.01 39.36 -7.67
CA THR A 183 -5.72 40.17 -8.64
C THR A 183 -4.66 40.75 -9.56
N LEU A 184 -4.36 40.03 -10.64
CA LEU A 184 -3.87 40.65 -11.87
C LEU A 184 -4.98 41.60 -12.31
N LYS A 185 -4.82 42.90 -12.02
CA LYS A 185 -5.52 43.95 -12.75
C LYS A 185 -4.54 44.50 -13.77
N THR A 186 -4.66 43.95 -14.97
CA THR A 186 -4.48 44.65 -16.24
C THR A 186 -5.18 46.00 -16.18
N HIS A 187 -4.50 47.08 -16.60
CA HIS A 187 -4.99 48.27 -17.32
C HIS A 187 -3.72 49.12 -17.58
N MET A 188 -3.20 49.18 -18.81
CA MET A 188 -3.65 50.05 -19.92
C MET A 188 -3.73 51.53 -19.53
N ASP A 189 -2.73 52.26 -20.04
CA ASP A 189 -2.65 53.64 -20.53
C ASP A 189 -3.26 54.80 -19.73
N HIS A 190 -2.41 55.81 -19.44
CA HIS A 190 -2.33 57.07 -20.19
C HIS A 190 -0.98 57.77 -19.91
#